data_AF-A7TR35-F1
#
_entry.id   AF-A7TR35-F1
#
_cell.length_a   1.000
_cell.length_b   1.000
_cell.length_c   1.000
_cell.angle_alpha   90.00
_cell.angle_beta   90.00
_cell.angle_gamma   90.00
#
_symmetry.space_group_name_H-M   'P 1'
#
loop_
_entity.id
_entity.type
_entity.pdbx_description
1 polymer ?
#
loop_
_entity_poly.entity_id
_entity_poly.type
_entity_poly.pdbx_seq_one_letter_code
_entity_poly.pdbx_strand_id
1 'polypeptide(L)'
;MTIRDAYSRYYTVIHLNAKKDAIQELIDWINRTENFFSSRGGYKVGSIKTDNGGEFKNTVLHEYLISKGITHELTIPYSSFQNGAVERAHRTIEERARSLLISGRVLPELWSEAVFCAVYLINRTPVPSKKNFIPAALWVQVESFTFDNLGTFGCTAYISLPPQLRDSKLSPTSIKGVHVGYDSHHKGYRIYEIETGRIFVSDQVKFDKNVFPLEGVSIAELPQKYATSPINGVPSYSTVTSGSSSYCPSGNITILSPLLSPPSDSPNGNDIDHDTNM
;
A
#
# COMPACT_ATOMS: atom_id res chain seq x y z
N MET A 1 -5.53 -5.63 -6.99
CA MET A 1 -5.20 -4.65 -8.05
C MET A 1 -4.06 -3.77 -7.57
N THR A 2 -3.10 -3.49 -8.44
CA THR A 2 -1.97 -2.59 -8.14
C THR A 2 -2.05 -1.40 -9.07
N ILE A 3 -1.96 -0.20 -8.49
CA ILE A 3 -1.95 1.07 -9.22
C ILE A 3 -0.60 1.72 -8.95
N ARG A 4 0.02 2.24 -10.00
CA ARG A 4 1.32 2.90 -9.92
C ARG A 4 1.19 4.30 -10.50
N ASP A 5 1.57 5.30 -9.72
CA ASP A 5 1.71 6.64 -10.25
C ASP A 5 2.98 6.75 -11.12
N ALA A 6 2.81 7.24 -12.35
CA ALA A 6 3.90 7.35 -13.30
C ALA A 6 4.93 8.39 -12.86
N TYR A 7 4.52 9.46 -12.19
CA TYR A 7 5.42 10.54 -11.79
C TYR A 7 6.22 10.22 -10.53
N SER A 8 5.56 9.98 -9.42
CA SER A 8 6.17 9.73 -8.10
C SER A 8 6.73 8.31 -7.96
N ARG A 9 6.30 7.38 -8.83
CA ARG A 9 6.50 5.93 -8.69
C ARG A 9 5.87 5.35 -7.43
N TYR A 10 4.89 6.05 -6.84
CA TYR A 10 4.11 5.57 -5.70
C TYR A 10 3.20 4.42 -6.11
N TYR A 11 3.17 3.38 -5.29
CA TYR A 11 2.33 2.21 -5.46
C TYR A 11 1.15 2.23 -4.51
N THR A 12 -0.04 1.98 -5.04
CA THR A 12 -1.22 1.61 -4.24
C THR A 12 -1.57 0.17 -4.54
N VAL A 13 -1.78 -0.63 -3.50
CA VAL A 13 -2.41 -1.95 -3.65
C VAL A 13 -3.80 -1.90 -3.03
N ILE A 14 -4.76 -2.45 -3.77
CA ILE A 14 -6.15 -2.61 -3.38
C ILE A 14 -6.46 -4.10 -3.45
N HIS A 15 -6.87 -4.69 -2.35
CA HIS A 15 -7.32 -6.07 -2.34
C HIS A 15 -8.73 -6.13 -2.94
N LEU A 16 -8.94 -7.06 -3.87
CA LEU A 16 -10.22 -7.23 -4.54
C LEU A 16 -10.87 -8.51 -4.05
N ASN A 17 -12.15 -8.45 -3.69
CA ASN A 17 -12.92 -9.66 -3.36
C ASN A 17 -13.19 -10.50 -4.61
N ALA A 18 -13.58 -9.84 -5.70
CA ALA A 18 -13.75 -10.46 -7.00
C ALA A 18 -13.18 -9.59 -8.12
N LYS A 19 -12.81 -10.22 -9.24
CA LYS A 19 -12.28 -9.53 -10.42
C LYS A 19 -13.23 -8.44 -10.95
N LYS A 20 -14.55 -8.65 -10.83
CA LYS A 20 -15.58 -7.69 -11.25
C LYS A 20 -15.58 -6.39 -10.45
N ASP A 21 -15.02 -6.38 -9.24
CA ASP A 21 -15.01 -5.21 -8.35
C ASP A 21 -13.90 -4.21 -8.75
N ALA A 22 -12.96 -4.63 -9.61
CA ALA A 22 -11.80 -3.84 -10.01
C ALA A 22 -12.17 -2.46 -10.56
N ILE A 23 -13.24 -2.37 -11.35
CA ILE A 23 -13.68 -1.10 -11.97
C ILE A 23 -14.16 -0.13 -10.89
N GLN A 24 -15.03 -0.59 -10.00
CA GLN A 24 -15.58 0.26 -8.94
C GLN A 24 -14.47 0.75 -8.01
N GLU A 25 -13.58 -0.16 -7.59
CA GLU A 25 -12.44 0.18 -6.75
C GLU A 25 -11.47 1.16 -7.43
N LEU A 26 -11.30 1.07 -8.77
CA LEU A 26 -10.49 2.03 -9.53
C LEU A 26 -11.16 3.42 -9.56
N ILE A 27 -12.47 3.47 -9.81
CA ILE A 27 -13.26 4.72 -9.79
C ILE A 27 -13.17 5.37 -8.40
N ASP A 28 -13.35 4.59 -7.34
CA ASP A 28 -13.30 5.06 -5.96
C ASP A 28 -11.88 5.51 -5.59
N TRP A 29 -10.85 4.82 -6.08
CA TRP A 29 -9.46 5.24 -5.91
C TRP A 29 -9.18 6.59 -6.62
N ILE A 30 -9.65 6.78 -7.85
CA ILE A 30 -9.50 8.04 -8.59
C ILE A 30 -10.16 9.18 -7.79
N ASN A 31 -11.43 9.00 -7.41
CA ASN A 31 -12.17 10.04 -6.68
C ASN A 31 -11.51 10.39 -5.34
N ARG A 32 -11.07 9.39 -4.57
CA ARG A 32 -10.38 9.63 -3.30
C ARG A 32 -9.04 10.33 -3.50
N THR A 33 -8.31 9.96 -4.54
CA THR A 33 -7.00 10.55 -4.86
C THR A 33 -7.14 12.00 -5.31
N GLU A 34 -8.06 12.30 -6.23
CA GLU A 34 -8.31 13.68 -6.67
C GLU A 34 -8.82 14.55 -5.52
N ASN A 35 -9.69 14.02 -4.65
CA ASN A 35 -10.13 14.73 -3.46
C ASN A 35 -8.97 14.99 -2.49
N PHE A 36 -8.09 14.00 -2.28
CA PHE A 36 -6.89 14.18 -1.45
C PHE A 36 -6.00 15.32 -1.96
N PHE A 37 -5.87 15.46 -3.28
CA PHE A 37 -5.06 16.51 -3.88
C PHE A 37 -5.78 17.84 -4.10
N SER A 38 -7.10 17.92 -3.92
CA SER A 38 -7.88 19.16 -4.08
C SER A 38 -7.33 20.31 -3.22
N SER A 39 -6.88 20.01 -2.00
CA SER A 39 -6.25 20.97 -1.08
C SER A 39 -4.72 20.94 -1.12
N ARG A 40 -4.11 20.16 -2.03
CA ARG A 40 -2.65 19.91 -2.11
C ARG A 40 -2.16 20.04 -3.55
N GLY A 41 -2.37 21.21 -4.14
CA GLY A 41 -1.95 21.53 -5.52
C GLY A 41 -2.98 21.24 -6.60
N GLY A 42 -4.14 20.66 -6.26
CA GLY A 42 -5.24 20.44 -7.19
C GLY A 42 -4.96 19.39 -8.27
N TYR A 43 -4.02 18.47 -8.03
CA TYR A 43 -3.65 17.43 -8.98
C TYR A 43 -4.83 16.50 -9.27
N LYS A 44 -5.01 16.20 -10.57
CA LYS A 44 -6.03 15.28 -11.07
C LYS A 44 -5.38 14.17 -11.89
N VAL A 45 -6.09 13.06 -12.04
CA VAL A 45 -5.62 11.98 -12.91
C VAL A 45 -5.75 12.46 -14.35
N GLY A 46 -4.64 12.54 -15.09
CA GLY A 46 -4.66 12.98 -16.50
C GLY A 46 -4.86 11.83 -17.47
N SER A 47 -4.23 10.69 -17.21
CA SER A 47 -4.36 9.48 -18.01
C SER A 47 -4.23 8.23 -17.16
N ILE A 48 -4.86 7.14 -17.63
CA ILE A 48 -4.74 5.81 -17.05
C ILE A 48 -4.31 4.87 -18.16
N LYS A 49 -3.24 4.12 -17.90
CA LYS A 49 -2.82 3.01 -18.76
C LYS A 49 -3.20 1.69 -18.10
N THR A 50 -4.04 0.91 -18.76
CA THR A 50 -4.39 -0.46 -18.34
C THR A 50 -3.91 -1.47 -19.36
N ASP A 51 -3.80 -2.73 -18.93
CA ASP A 51 -3.63 -3.80 -19.89
C ASP A 51 -4.86 -3.91 -20.81
N ASN A 52 -4.73 -4.69 -21.89
CA ASN A 52 -5.84 -4.96 -22.81
C ASN A 52 -6.84 -5.98 -22.25
N GLY A 53 -6.83 -6.22 -20.92
CA GLY A 53 -7.71 -7.15 -20.23
C GLY A 53 -9.19 -6.79 -20.43
N GLY A 54 -10.04 -7.81 -20.52
CA GLY A 54 -11.47 -7.63 -20.75
C GLY A 54 -12.16 -6.84 -19.64
N GLU A 55 -11.63 -6.89 -18.41
CA GLU A 55 -12.14 -6.16 -17.25
C GLU A 55 -12.07 -4.64 -17.40
N PHE A 56 -11.09 -4.11 -18.13
CA PHE A 56 -10.94 -2.66 -18.33
C PHE A 56 -11.58 -2.18 -19.64
N LYS A 57 -12.07 -3.11 -20.47
CA LYS A 57 -12.91 -2.82 -21.65
C LYS A 57 -14.39 -2.82 -21.27
N ASN A 58 -14.73 -1.96 -20.32
CA ASN A 58 -16.09 -1.82 -19.82
C ASN A 58 -16.64 -0.43 -20.17
N THR A 59 -17.88 -0.38 -20.65
CA THR A 59 -18.58 0.88 -20.96
C THR A 59 -18.68 1.80 -19.76
N VAL A 60 -18.92 1.26 -18.56
CA VAL A 60 -18.98 2.02 -17.30
C VAL A 60 -17.67 2.75 -17.03
N LEU A 61 -16.53 2.05 -17.15
CA LEU A 61 -15.22 2.69 -16.94
C LEU A 61 -14.98 3.74 -18.03
N HIS A 62 -15.27 3.42 -19.29
CA HIS A 62 -15.07 4.33 -20.41
C HIS A 62 -15.88 5.63 -20.26
N GLU A 63 -17.18 5.53 -19.97
CA GLU A 63 -18.07 6.68 -19.74
C GLU A 63 -17.61 7.53 -18.55
N TYR A 64 -17.21 6.88 -17.46
CA TYR A 64 -16.66 7.56 -16.29
C TYR A 64 -15.39 8.36 -16.64
N LEU A 65 -14.43 7.74 -17.33
CA LEU A 65 -13.17 8.41 -17.71
C LEU A 65 -13.43 9.58 -18.66
N ILE A 66 -14.32 9.44 -19.65
CA ILE A 66 -14.74 10.55 -20.52
C ILE A 66 -15.35 11.69 -19.70
N SER A 67 -16.25 11.39 -18.77
CA SER A 67 -16.92 12.41 -17.94
C SER A 67 -15.93 13.22 -17.09
N LYS A 68 -14.79 12.62 -16.73
CA LYS A 68 -13.69 13.25 -15.98
C LYS A 68 -12.64 13.90 -16.88
N GLY A 69 -12.68 13.66 -18.20
CA GLY A 69 -11.65 14.09 -19.14
C GLY A 69 -10.33 13.31 -19.02
N ILE A 70 -10.38 12.06 -18.53
CA ILE A 70 -9.21 11.20 -18.32
C ILE A 70 -8.95 10.38 -19.58
N THR A 71 -7.73 10.46 -20.11
CA THR A 71 -7.32 9.64 -21.27
C THR A 71 -7.11 8.19 -20.85
N HIS A 72 -7.82 7.25 -21.50
CA HIS A 72 -7.61 5.82 -21.30
C HIS A 72 -6.68 5.25 -22.37
N GLU A 73 -5.49 4.83 -21.96
CA GLU A 73 -4.51 4.16 -22.81
C GLU A 73 -4.57 2.65 -22.58
N LEU A 74 -4.83 1.88 -23.64
CA LEU A 74 -4.74 0.42 -23.60
C LEU A 74 -3.38 -0.03 -24.10
N THR A 75 -2.73 -0.95 -23.39
CA THR A 75 -1.51 -1.58 -23.93
C THR A 75 -1.83 -2.40 -25.17
N ILE A 76 -0.95 -2.38 -26.16
CA ILE A 76 -1.11 -3.21 -27.35
C ILE A 76 -0.96 -4.70 -26.98
N PRO A 77 -1.86 -5.60 -27.43
CA PRO A 77 -1.68 -7.04 -27.27
C PRO A 77 -0.28 -7.50 -27.67
N TYR A 78 0.32 -8.38 -26.88
CA TYR A 78 1.66 -8.95 -27.13
C TYR A 78 2.82 -7.94 -27.06
N SER A 79 2.59 -6.68 -26.66
CA SER A 79 3.63 -5.69 -26.38
C SER A 79 3.94 -5.63 -24.87
N SER A 80 4.53 -6.70 -24.34
CA SER A 80 4.84 -6.85 -22.90
C SER A 80 5.69 -5.71 -22.34
N PHE A 81 6.53 -5.08 -23.15
CA PHE A 81 7.34 -3.92 -22.74
C PHE A 81 6.48 -2.75 -22.21
N GLN A 82 5.30 -2.51 -22.80
CA GLN A 82 4.40 -1.43 -22.36
C GLN A 82 3.83 -1.66 -20.96
N ASN A 83 3.70 -2.93 -20.54
CA ASN A 83 3.23 -3.31 -19.21
C ASN A 83 4.37 -3.64 -18.24
N GLY A 84 5.62 -3.65 -18.71
CA GLY A 84 6.77 -4.11 -17.94
C GLY A 84 7.04 -3.30 -16.67
N ALA A 85 6.51 -2.09 -16.54
CA ALA A 85 6.57 -1.32 -15.29
C ALA A 85 5.69 -1.92 -14.18
N VAL A 86 4.46 -2.31 -14.51
CA VAL A 86 3.50 -2.90 -13.56
C VAL A 86 3.89 -4.35 -13.26
N GLU A 87 4.32 -5.12 -14.26
CA GLU A 87 4.81 -6.49 -14.05
C GLU A 87 6.03 -6.54 -13.12
N ARG A 88 7.01 -5.65 -13.33
CA ARG A 88 8.15 -5.52 -12.41
C ARG A 88 7.71 -5.11 -11.01
N ALA A 89 6.68 -4.27 -10.91
CA ALA A 89 6.14 -3.88 -9.61
C ALA A 89 5.50 -5.05 -8.87
N HIS A 90 4.65 -5.85 -9.53
CA HIS A 90 4.07 -7.05 -8.94
C HIS A 90 5.15 -8.00 -8.42
N ARG A 91 6.14 -8.32 -9.26
CA ARG A 91 7.27 -9.17 -8.85
C ARG A 91 8.00 -8.61 -7.63
N THR A 92 8.30 -7.31 -7.63
CA THR A 92 8.99 -6.65 -6.51
C THR A 92 8.16 -6.70 -5.22
N ILE A 93 6.85 -6.47 -5.31
CA ILE A 93 5.92 -6.52 -4.17
C ILE A 93 5.88 -7.94 -3.60
N GLU A 94 5.71 -8.95 -4.46
CA GLU A 94 5.66 -10.36 -4.06
C GLU A 94 6.97 -10.83 -3.42
N GLU A 95 8.12 -10.48 -4.00
CA GLU A 95 9.44 -10.83 -3.46
C GLU A 95 9.68 -10.20 -2.08
N ARG A 96 9.27 -8.94 -1.88
CA ARG A 96 9.36 -8.28 -0.58
C ARG A 96 8.38 -8.86 0.43
N ALA A 97 7.14 -9.13 0.03
CA ALA A 97 6.15 -9.77 0.90
C ALA A 97 6.64 -11.15 1.35
N ARG A 98 7.16 -11.96 0.43
CA ARG A 98 7.80 -13.26 0.75
C ARG A 98 8.96 -13.10 1.73
N SER A 99 9.82 -12.11 1.51
CA SER A 99 10.94 -11.84 2.42
C SER A 99 10.47 -11.42 3.82
N LEU A 100 9.40 -10.63 3.92
CA LEU A 100 8.81 -10.24 5.20
C LEU A 100 8.24 -11.45 5.95
N LEU A 101 7.51 -12.33 5.25
CA LEU A 101 6.97 -13.56 5.86
C LEU A 101 8.09 -14.45 6.40
N ILE A 102 9.13 -14.71 5.59
CA ILE A 102 10.25 -15.57 5.98
C ILE A 102 11.04 -14.97 7.14
N SER A 103 11.47 -13.70 7.02
CA SER A 103 12.30 -13.05 8.05
C SER A 103 11.53 -12.79 9.34
N GLY A 104 10.24 -12.47 9.23
CA GLY A 104 9.34 -12.27 10.36
C GLY A 104 8.83 -13.58 10.97
N ARG A 105 9.15 -14.74 10.39
CA ARG A 105 8.65 -16.06 10.80
C ARG A 105 7.12 -16.06 10.94
N VAL A 106 6.47 -15.39 10.00
CA VAL A 106 5.02 -15.23 9.96
C VAL A 106 4.43 -16.23 8.98
N LEU A 107 3.26 -16.74 9.33
CA LEU A 107 2.53 -17.73 8.55
C LEU A 107 2.10 -17.19 7.17
N PRO A 108 2.17 -18.00 6.09
CA PRO A 108 1.78 -17.58 4.74
C PRO A 108 0.33 -17.07 4.62
N GLU A 109 -0.57 -17.46 5.51
CA GLU A 109 -1.97 -17.03 5.55
C GLU A 109 -2.11 -15.52 5.76
N LEU A 110 -1.11 -14.88 6.40
CA LEU A 110 -1.03 -13.43 6.59
C LEU A 110 -0.34 -12.72 5.41
N TRP A 111 -0.28 -13.36 4.23
CA TRP A 111 0.36 -12.78 3.04
C TRP A 111 -0.19 -11.41 2.66
N SER A 112 -1.48 -11.16 2.86
CA SER A 112 -2.11 -9.87 2.50
C SER A 112 -1.53 -8.72 3.33
N GLU A 113 -1.33 -8.94 4.64
CA GLU A 113 -0.66 -8.00 5.53
C GLU A 113 0.81 -7.80 5.13
N ALA A 114 1.51 -8.87 4.76
CA ALA A 114 2.88 -8.78 4.26
C ALA A 114 2.97 -7.97 2.95
N VAL A 115 1.99 -8.10 2.04
CA VAL A 115 1.89 -7.30 0.81
C VAL A 115 1.67 -5.82 1.14
N PHE A 116 0.74 -5.49 2.04
CA PHE A 116 0.52 -4.10 2.45
C PHE A 116 1.75 -3.49 3.12
N CYS A 117 2.41 -4.23 4.00
CA CYS A 117 3.67 -3.82 4.61
C CYS A 117 4.77 -3.63 3.55
N ALA A 118 4.91 -4.56 2.60
CA ALA A 118 5.87 -4.46 1.51
C ALA A 118 5.66 -3.18 0.69
N VAL A 119 4.43 -2.87 0.29
CA VAL A 119 4.09 -1.65 -0.45
C VAL A 119 4.39 -0.40 0.37
N TYR A 120 4.03 -0.40 1.65
CA TYR A 120 4.35 0.69 2.57
C TYR A 120 5.86 0.98 2.62
N LEU A 121 6.69 -0.07 2.65
CA LEU A 121 8.14 0.03 2.65
C LEU A 121 8.71 0.39 1.27
N ILE A 122 8.15 -0.12 0.17
CA ILE A 122 8.53 0.24 -1.21
C ILE A 122 8.35 1.75 -1.41
N ASN A 123 7.20 2.28 -1.02
CA ASN A 123 6.92 3.72 -1.15
C ASN A 123 7.85 4.58 -0.29
N ARG A 124 8.58 3.98 0.66
CA ARG A 124 9.55 4.64 1.54
C ARG A 124 10.99 4.33 1.19
N THR A 125 11.22 3.49 0.19
CA THR A 125 12.56 3.18 -0.30
C THR A 125 12.98 4.22 -1.33
N PRO A 126 14.15 4.88 -1.19
CA PRO A 126 14.67 5.79 -2.21
C PRO A 126 14.78 5.13 -3.58
N VAL A 127 14.43 5.86 -4.64
CA VAL A 127 14.51 5.38 -6.03
C VAL A 127 15.74 5.96 -6.73
N PRO A 128 16.78 5.15 -7.02
CA PRO A 128 18.03 5.66 -7.59
C PRO A 128 17.86 6.39 -8.93
N SER A 129 17.02 5.86 -9.82
CA SER A 129 16.74 6.47 -11.13
C SER A 129 16.00 7.81 -11.05
N LYS A 130 15.52 8.19 -9.85
CA LYS A 130 14.89 9.48 -9.55
C LYS A 130 15.71 10.23 -8.50
N LYS A 131 17.04 10.30 -8.64
CA LYS A 131 17.92 11.06 -7.73
C LYS A 131 17.69 10.71 -6.24
N ASN A 132 17.35 9.46 -5.95
CA ASN A 132 17.01 8.96 -4.61
C ASN A 132 15.76 9.62 -3.97
N PHE A 133 14.83 10.15 -4.76
CA PHE A 133 13.53 10.58 -4.24
C PHE A 133 12.78 9.41 -3.59
N ILE A 134 12.10 9.71 -2.48
CA ILE A 134 11.21 8.78 -1.78
C ILE A 134 9.81 8.90 -2.40
N PRO A 135 9.24 7.82 -2.97
CA PRO A 135 7.94 7.89 -3.64
C PRO A 135 6.82 8.48 -2.78
N ALA A 136 6.76 8.12 -1.50
CA ALA A 136 5.76 8.64 -0.57
C ALA A 136 5.92 10.14 -0.34
N ALA A 137 7.16 10.65 -0.19
CA ALA A 137 7.43 12.06 0.00
C ALA A 137 7.04 12.87 -1.25
N LEU A 138 7.42 12.35 -2.43
CA LEU A 138 7.11 12.96 -3.71
C LEU A 138 5.60 12.93 -4.03
N TRP A 139 4.91 11.84 -3.66
CA TRP A 139 3.46 11.72 -3.81
C TRP A 139 2.70 12.75 -2.98
N VAL A 140 3.04 12.89 -1.69
CA VAL A 140 2.33 13.83 -0.79
C VAL A 140 2.91 15.24 -0.82
N GLN A 141 3.92 15.51 -1.66
CA GLN A 141 4.57 16.82 -1.85
C GLN A 141 5.17 17.39 -0.56
N VAL A 142 5.94 16.57 0.16
CA VAL A 142 6.66 16.99 1.38
C VAL A 142 8.17 16.89 1.20
N GLU A 143 8.91 17.86 1.74
CA GLU A 143 10.37 17.92 1.65
C GLU A 143 11.07 16.95 2.63
N SER A 144 10.50 16.72 3.81
CA SER A 144 11.08 15.89 4.85
C SER A 144 10.20 14.68 5.14
N PHE A 145 10.84 13.51 5.25
CA PHE A 145 10.21 12.23 5.49
C PHE A 145 10.93 11.50 6.63
N THR A 146 10.20 11.11 7.68
CA THR A 146 10.78 10.41 8.83
C THR A 146 10.53 8.91 8.75
N PHE A 147 11.43 8.15 9.37
CA PHE A 147 11.40 6.68 9.41
C PHE A 147 11.27 6.12 10.83
N ASP A 148 11.01 6.99 11.81
CA ASP A 148 10.96 6.64 13.23
C ASP A 148 9.84 5.63 13.54
N ASN A 149 8.83 5.59 12.68
CA ASN A 149 7.72 4.66 12.81
C ASN A 149 8.00 3.29 12.19
N LEU A 150 9.21 2.97 11.72
CA LEU A 150 9.47 1.65 11.15
C LEU A 150 9.65 0.57 12.24
N GLY A 151 8.79 -0.46 12.18
CA GLY A 151 8.82 -1.65 13.01
C GLY A 151 9.34 -2.89 12.26
N THR A 152 9.86 -3.86 13.03
CA THR A 152 10.26 -5.18 12.50
C THR A 152 9.02 -6.03 12.28
N PHE A 153 8.70 -6.38 11.03
CA PHE A 153 7.57 -7.25 10.71
C PHE A 153 7.72 -8.63 11.38
N GLY A 154 6.64 -9.17 11.92
CA GLY A 154 6.60 -10.46 12.61
C GLY A 154 7.08 -10.44 14.07
N CYS A 155 7.64 -9.32 14.55
CA CYS A 155 8.07 -9.24 15.94
C CYS A 155 6.89 -9.08 16.91
N THR A 156 7.13 -9.39 18.17
CA THR A 156 6.17 -9.20 19.24
C THR A 156 5.85 -7.72 19.44
N ALA A 157 4.57 -7.42 19.59
CA ALA A 157 4.06 -6.08 19.81
C ALA A 157 3.09 -6.06 20.97
N TYR A 158 3.20 -5.05 21.84
CA TYR A 158 2.29 -4.83 22.96
C TYR A 158 1.50 -3.54 22.72
N ILE A 159 0.20 -3.68 22.51
CA ILE A 159 -0.74 -2.56 22.35
C ILE A 159 -1.12 -2.05 23.73
N SER A 160 -0.94 -0.77 24.00
CA SER A 160 -1.39 -0.19 25.27
C SER A 160 -2.91 -0.02 25.31
N LEU A 161 -3.55 -0.55 26.35
CA LEU A 161 -4.98 -0.37 26.58
C LEU A 161 -5.22 0.91 27.41
N PRO A 162 -6.06 1.85 26.93
CA PRO A 162 -6.53 2.97 27.74
C PRO A 162 -7.22 2.47 29.02
N PRO A 163 -7.11 3.20 30.17
CA PRO A 163 -7.75 2.80 31.42
C PRO A 163 -9.26 2.55 31.32
N GLN A 164 -9.95 3.19 30.37
CA GLN A 164 -11.39 3.05 30.15
C GLN A 164 -11.78 1.69 29.55
N LEU A 165 -10.82 1.00 28.90
CA LEU A 165 -11.01 -0.31 28.28
C LEU A 165 -10.54 -1.45 29.18
N ARG A 166 -10.18 -1.13 30.43
CA ARG A 166 -9.67 -2.08 31.41
C ARG A 166 -10.82 -2.48 32.34
N ASP A 167 -11.04 -3.78 32.49
CA ASP A 167 -12.10 -4.31 33.36
C ASP A 167 -11.92 -3.92 34.83
N SER A 168 -10.68 -3.68 35.26
CA SER A 168 -10.39 -3.20 36.61
C SER A 168 -9.02 -2.52 36.69
N LYS A 169 -8.73 -1.89 37.84
CA LYS A 169 -7.42 -1.26 38.11
C LYS A 169 -6.24 -2.24 38.02
N LEU A 170 -6.49 -3.54 38.24
CA LEU A 170 -5.49 -4.60 38.21
C LEU A 170 -5.56 -5.46 36.95
N SER A 171 -6.43 -5.15 35.99
CA SER A 171 -6.50 -5.90 34.74
C SER A 171 -5.26 -5.66 33.87
N PRO A 172 -4.98 -6.55 32.89
CA PRO A 172 -3.92 -6.33 31.91
C PRO A 172 -3.99 -4.94 31.29
N THR A 173 -2.84 -4.30 31.17
CA THR A 173 -2.72 -2.93 30.61
C THR A 173 -2.36 -2.94 29.14
N SER A 174 -2.12 -4.11 28.56
CA SER A 174 -1.76 -4.27 27.16
C SER A 174 -2.27 -5.57 26.56
N ILE A 175 -2.44 -5.56 25.24
CA ILE A 175 -2.69 -6.75 24.42
C ILE A 175 -1.38 -7.13 23.74
N LYS A 176 -0.98 -8.40 23.86
CA LYS A 176 0.19 -8.95 23.15
C LYS A 176 -0.25 -9.47 21.79
N GLY A 177 0.50 -9.11 20.75
CA GLY A 177 0.30 -9.61 19.40
C GLY A 177 1.57 -9.55 18.57
N VAL A 178 1.41 -9.61 17.26
CA VAL A 178 2.47 -9.67 16.26
C VAL A 178 2.35 -8.47 15.34
N HIS A 179 3.44 -7.73 15.12
CA HIS A 179 3.43 -6.62 14.19
C HIS A 179 3.32 -7.12 12.74
N VAL A 180 2.24 -6.76 12.04
CA VAL A 180 1.99 -7.20 10.65
C VAL A 180 1.88 -6.04 9.67
N GLY A 181 2.27 -4.83 10.07
CA GLY A 181 2.41 -3.69 9.17
C GLY A 181 1.73 -2.43 9.68
N TYR A 182 1.29 -1.59 8.75
CA TYR A 182 0.87 -0.21 9.02
C TYR A 182 -0.54 0.01 8.53
N ASP A 183 -1.31 0.80 9.27
CA ASP A 183 -2.66 1.14 8.85
C ASP A 183 -2.65 2.22 7.77
N SER A 184 -3.57 2.11 6.81
CA SER A 184 -3.71 3.08 5.72
C SER A 184 -4.49 4.32 6.13
N HIS A 185 -5.41 4.19 7.08
CA HIS A 185 -6.34 5.25 7.48
C HIS A 185 -5.84 6.03 8.70
N HIS A 186 -5.11 5.37 9.59
CA HIS A 186 -4.59 5.93 10.83
C HIS A 186 -3.06 5.92 10.81
N LYS A 187 -2.45 6.86 11.54
CA LYS A 187 -1.01 6.80 11.84
C LYS A 187 -0.76 5.76 12.93
N GLY A 188 -0.98 4.49 12.60
CA GLY A 188 -0.91 3.37 13.53
C GLY A 188 -0.33 2.11 12.92
N TYR A 189 -0.03 1.17 13.81
CA TYR A 189 0.46 -0.16 13.48
C TYR A 189 -0.69 -1.16 13.47
N ARG A 190 -0.61 -2.13 12.55
CA ARG A 190 -1.50 -3.28 12.47
C ARG A 190 -0.86 -4.44 13.24
N ILE A 191 -1.57 -4.94 14.23
CA ILE A 191 -1.10 -5.96 15.17
C ILE A 191 -2.05 -7.16 15.14
N TYR A 192 -1.51 -8.33 14.81
CA TYR A 192 -2.23 -9.60 14.80
C TYR A 192 -2.22 -10.24 16.18
N GLU A 193 -3.39 -10.45 16.78
CA GLU A 193 -3.55 -11.16 18.04
C GLU A 193 -3.77 -12.66 17.76
N ILE A 194 -2.89 -13.50 18.29
CA ILE A 194 -2.83 -14.93 17.97
C ILE A 194 -4.06 -15.69 18.49
N GLU A 195 -4.53 -15.35 19.69
CA GLU A 195 -5.64 -16.06 20.34
C GLU A 195 -6.99 -15.84 19.67
N THR A 196 -7.20 -14.68 19.05
CA THR A 196 -8.48 -14.35 18.40
C THR A 196 -8.40 -14.37 16.88
N GLY A 197 -7.17 -14.37 16.32
CA GLY A 197 -6.92 -14.23 14.89
C GLY A 197 -7.27 -12.84 14.33
N ARG A 198 -7.41 -11.83 15.20
CA ARG A 198 -7.85 -10.48 14.81
C ARG A 198 -6.69 -9.53 14.58
N ILE A 199 -6.94 -8.54 13.72
CA ILE A 199 -6.05 -7.40 13.53
C ILE A 199 -6.56 -6.21 14.34
N PHE A 200 -5.69 -5.65 15.17
CA PHE A 200 -5.91 -4.40 15.89
C PHE A 200 -5.06 -3.29 15.29
N VAL A 201 -5.57 -2.06 15.34
CA VAL A 201 -4.85 -0.86 14.93
C VAL A 201 -4.57 -0.01 16.15
N SER A 202 -3.31 0.35 16.37
CA SER A 202 -2.91 1.26 17.46
C SER A 202 -1.64 2.03 17.13
N ASP A 203 -1.56 3.28 17.56
CA ASP A 203 -0.35 4.11 17.51
C ASP A 203 0.54 3.88 18.75
N GLN A 204 -0.03 3.46 19.87
CA GLN A 204 0.66 3.22 21.15
C GLN A 204 1.11 1.76 21.26
N VAL A 205 2.22 1.44 20.60
CA VAL A 205 2.76 0.08 20.54
C VAL A 205 4.21 0.04 21.03
N LYS A 206 4.51 -0.94 21.90
CA LYS A 206 5.88 -1.28 22.29
C LYS A 206 6.30 -2.58 21.60
N PHE A 207 7.40 -2.54 20.86
CA PHE A 207 7.93 -3.72 20.15
C PHE A 207 9.00 -4.43 20.96
N ASP A 208 8.97 -5.75 20.92
CA ASP A 208 10.09 -6.61 21.27
C ASP A 208 10.61 -7.28 19.98
N LYS A 209 11.60 -6.61 19.38
CA LYS A 209 12.08 -6.88 18.01
C LYS A 209 12.79 -8.23 17.85
N ASN A 210 13.12 -8.89 18.96
CA ASN A 210 13.90 -10.14 18.97
C ASN A 210 13.03 -11.38 19.21
N VAL A 211 11.74 -11.20 19.49
CA VAL A 211 10.82 -12.30 19.79
C VAL A 211 9.79 -12.41 18.67
N PHE A 212 9.69 -13.59 18.06
CA PHE A 212 8.82 -13.90 16.92
C PHE A 212 7.79 -14.98 17.31
N PRO A 213 6.60 -14.59 17.80
CA PRO A 213 5.65 -15.52 18.42
C PRO A 213 5.03 -16.57 17.49
N LEU A 214 5.11 -16.36 16.17
CA LEU A 214 4.57 -17.28 15.18
C LEU A 214 5.61 -18.29 14.67
N GLU A 215 6.85 -18.23 15.17
CA GLU A 215 7.88 -19.20 14.82
C GLU A 215 7.49 -20.60 15.26
N GLY A 216 7.41 -21.54 14.32
CA GLY A 216 7.10 -22.94 14.60
C GLY A 216 5.63 -23.24 14.94
N VAL A 217 4.74 -22.24 14.94
CA VAL A 217 3.29 -22.45 15.16
C VAL A 217 2.69 -23.14 13.94
N SER A 218 1.97 -24.24 14.15
CA SER A 218 1.25 -24.92 13.06
C SER A 218 -0.16 -24.37 12.87
N ILE A 219 -0.70 -24.48 11.66
CA ILE A 219 -2.10 -24.09 11.33
C ILE A 219 -3.12 -24.76 12.26
N ALA A 220 -2.84 -25.97 12.73
CA ALA A 220 -3.72 -26.71 13.63
C ALA A 220 -3.82 -26.11 15.05
N GLU A 221 -2.83 -25.30 15.44
CA GLU A 221 -2.73 -24.69 16.77
C GLU A 221 -3.32 -23.27 16.80
N LEU A 222 -3.51 -22.65 15.63
CA LEU A 222 -4.23 -21.40 15.54
C LEU A 222 -5.74 -21.63 15.69
N PRO A 223 -6.45 -20.81 16.48
CA PRO A 223 -7.89 -20.88 16.54
C PRO A 223 -8.48 -20.60 15.15
N GLN A 224 -8.97 -21.64 14.48
CA GLN A 224 -9.77 -21.56 13.24
C GLN A 224 -11.17 -20.97 13.49
N LYS A 225 -11.29 -19.99 14.38
CA LYS A 225 -12.52 -19.25 14.60
C LYS A 225 -12.44 -17.94 13.82
N TYR A 226 -12.72 -18.02 12.52
CA TYR A 226 -13.37 -16.89 11.84
C TYR A 226 -14.76 -16.73 12.45
N ALA A 227 -14.83 -16.11 13.63
CA ALA A 227 -16.06 -15.92 14.37
C ALA A 227 -16.13 -14.48 14.87
N THR A 228 -17.02 -13.76 14.20
CA THR A 228 -17.79 -12.61 14.68
C THR A 228 -18.11 -12.72 16.17
N SER A 229 -17.51 -11.86 16.99
CA SER A 229 -18.11 -11.33 18.24
C SER A 229 -17.18 -10.25 18.82
N PRO A 230 -17.62 -8.98 18.92
CA PRO A 230 -16.76 -7.90 19.39
C PRO A 230 -16.34 -8.12 20.85
N ILE A 231 -15.07 -7.86 21.16
CA ILE A 231 -14.66 -7.50 22.52
C ILE A 231 -15.01 -6.01 22.64
N ASN A 232 -15.85 -5.66 23.62
CA ASN A 232 -16.34 -4.29 23.78
C ASN A 232 -15.19 -3.32 24.06
N GLY A 233 -15.08 -2.27 23.24
CA GLY A 233 -14.35 -1.05 23.56
C GLY A 233 -12.98 -0.87 22.87
N VAL A 234 -12.33 -1.92 22.38
CA VAL A 234 -11.29 -1.75 21.35
C VAL A 234 -12.00 -1.81 20.00
N PRO A 235 -11.77 -0.89 19.05
CA PRO A 235 -12.33 -1.01 17.72
C PRO A 235 -11.85 -2.31 17.06
N SER A 236 -12.68 -3.36 17.13
CA SER A 236 -12.53 -4.53 16.28
C SER A 236 -13.00 -4.10 14.90
N TYR A 237 -12.08 -3.65 14.07
CA TYR A 237 -12.40 -3.47 12.68
C TYR A 237 -12.57 -4.87 12.11
N SER A 238 -13.76 -5.16 11.57
CA SER A 238 -13.92 -6.23 10.59
C SER A 238 -12.75 -6.12 9.64
N THR A 239 -12.16 -7.24 9.22
CA THR A 239 -11.29 -7.28 8.05
C THR A 239 -12.07 -6.63 6.91
N VAL A 240 -11.89 -5.32 6.74
CA VAL A 240 -12.34 -4.63 5.55
C VAL A 240 -11.36 -5.12 4.53
N THR A 241 -11.76 -6.19 3.86
CA THR A 241 -11.11 -6.75 2.68
C THR A 241 -11.01 -5.70 1.56
N SER A 242 -11.67 -4.54 1.74
CA SER A 242 -11.62 -3.29 0.96
C SER A 242 -10.61 -2.27 1.52
N GLY A 243 -9.44 -2.71 1.99
CA GLY A 243 -8.37 -1.80 2.42
C GLY A 243 -7.52 -1.35 1.22
N SER A 244 -7.47 -0.04 0.95
CA SER A 244 -6.49 0.54 0.01
C SER A 244 -5.27 1.05 0.79
N SER A 245 -4.05 0.77 0.32
CA SER A 245 -2.81 1.17 1.02
C SER A 245 -2.48 2.68 0.99
N SER A 246 -3.41 3.55 0.58
CA SER A 246 -3.16 4.99 0.44
C SER A 246 -3.11 5.66 1.81
N TYR A 247 -1.91 6.08 2.22
CA TYR A 247 -1.67 6.84 3.45
C TYR A 247 -2.18 8.28 3.30
N CYS A 248 -3.03 8.74 4.23
CA CYS A 248 -3.42 10.14 4.36
C CYS A 248 -2.59 10.82 5.48
N PRO A 249 -1.67 11.77 5.19
CA PRO A 249 -1.01 12.52 6.23
C PRO A 249 -1.99 13.52 6.85
N SER A 250 -2.09 13.50 8.18
CA SER A 250 -2.69 14.59 8.97
C SER A 250 -1.56 15.29 9.75
N GLY A 251 -1.31 16.55 9.42
CA GLY A 251 -0.28 17.41 10.05
C GLY A 251 0.15 18.54 9.11
N ASN A 252 0.35 19.74 9.64
CA ASN A 252 0.62 20.98 8.87
C ASN A 252 1.75 20.78 7.84
N ILE A 253 1.42 20.97 6.56
CA ILE A 253 2.29 20.80 5.40
C ILE A 253 2.84 22.17 4.99
N THR A 254 4.16 22.31 4.96
CA THR A 254 4.81 23.38 4.18
C THR A 254 4.76 22.95 2.71
N ILE A 255 3.90 23.60 1.92
CA ILE A 255 3.62 23.25 0.52
C ILE A 255 4.83 23.61 -0.36
N LEU A 256 5.29 22.67 -1.19
CA LEU A 256 6.25 22.96 -2.26
C LEU A 256 5.60 23.86 -3.33
N SER A 257 6.32 24.90 -3.74
CA SER A 257 5.99 25.70 -4.93
C SER A 257 5.92 24.80 -6.18
N PRO A 258 5.09 25.10 -7.19
CA PRO A 258 4.88 24.20 -8.32
C PRO A 258 6.19 24.05 -9.12
N LEU A 259 6.71 22.83 -9.19
CA LEU A 259 7.77 22.47 -10.12
C LEU A 259 7.15 22.17 -11.50
N LEU A 260 7.82 22.67 -12.54
CA LEU A 260 7.43 22.53 -13.95
C LEU A 260 7.15 21.08 -14.36
N SER A 261 6.26 20.98 -15.36
CA SER A 261 5.74 19.77 -16.00
C SER A 261 6.78 18.66 -16.21
N PRO A 262 6.41 17.38 -16.09
CA PRO A 262 7.32 16.27 -16.32
C PRO A 262 7.81 16.21 -17.77
N PRO A 263 9.07 15.82 -18.02
CA PRO A 263 9.55 15.57 -19.38
C PRO A 263 8.82 14.36 -19.99
N SER A 264 8.53 14.43 -21.29
CA SER A 264 8.00 13.33 -22.08
C SER A 264 9.05 12.23 -22.25
N ASP A 265 8.73 11.02 -21.80
CA ASP A 265 9.50 9.81 -22.16
C ASP A 265 9.23 9.52 -23.65
N SER A 266 9.98 10.17 -24.52
CA SER A 266 10.09 9.79 -25.95
C SER A 266 11.12 8.66 -26.06
N PRO A 267 10.91 7.65 -26.92
CA PRO A 267 11.95 6.65 -27.17
C PRO A 267 13.12 7.32 -27.90
N ASN A 268 14.35 7.11 -27.42
CA ASN A 268 15.56 7.60 -28.06
C ASN A 268 15.57 7.23 -29.56
N GLY A 269 15.79 8.24 -30.39
CA GLY A 269 15.98 8.11 -31.82
C GLY A 269 17.26 7.36 -32.17
N ASN A 270 17.22 6.76 -33.35
CA ASN A 270 18.29 6.00 -33.97
C ASN A 270 19.55 6.87 -34.18
N ASP A 271 20.69 6.45 -33.62
CA ASP A 271 21.99 6.82 -34.17
C ASP A 271 22.26 5.89 -35.35
N ILE A 272 22.07 6.43 -36.56
CA ILE A 272 22.61 5.87 -37.80
C ILE A 272 23.99 6.50 -37.96
N ASP A 273 25.03 5.75 -37.61
CA ASP A 273 26.41 6.11 -37.97
C ASP A 273 26.57 5.95 -39.49
N HIS A 274 26.64 7.08 -40.18
CA HIS A 274 27.18 7.18 -41.53
C HIS A 274 28.69 7.39 -41.43
N ASP A 275 29.45 6.29 -41.40
CA ASP A 275 30.87 6.34 -41.71
C ASP A 275 31.06 6.11 -43.22
N THR A 276 31.43 7.19 -43.92
CA THR A 276 31.95 7.15 -45.29
C THR A 276 33.34 7.79 -45.23
N ASN A 277 34.40 6.98 -45.34
CA ASN A 277 35.70 7.35 -45.94
C ASN A 277 36.73 6.21 -45.82
N MET A 278 36.70 5.27 -46.78
CA MET A 278 37.79 4.84 -47.67
C MET A 278 37.42 3.51 -48.35
#